data_AF-A0A7K4IQH8-F1
#
_entry.id   AF-A0A7K4IQH8-F1
#
_cell.length_a   1.000
_cell.length_b   1.000
_cell.length_c   1.000
_cell.angle_alpha   90.00
_cell.angle_beta   90.00
_cell.angle_gamma   90.00
#
_symmetry.space_group_name_H-M   'P 1'
#
loop_
_entity.id
_entity.type
_entity.pdbx_description
1 polymer ?
#
loop_
_entity_poly.entity_id
_entity_poly.type
_entity_poly.pdbx_seq_one_letter_code
_entity_poly.pdbx_strand_id
1 'polypeptide(L)'
;MLDQLIKTILLGIIQGFTEWLPISSTGHLKIVEHYLQFLAPEDSLLFEFTLHIGTLIVVLFFFREDIKNILSALAHVDFKSENGKMIPLIIVGTIPAAAIGIILQKYATSTFENMLPIAIAFIFFGTILY
;
A
#
# COMPACT_ATOMS: atom_id res chain seq x y z
N MET A 1 2.81 12.91 -24.56
CA MET A 1 2.10 11.61 -24.59
C MET A 1 3.04 10.43 -24.41
N LEU A 2 4.05 10.20 -25.28
CA LEU A 2 4.97 9.06 -25.11
C LEU A 2 5.83 9.16 -23.83
N ASP A 3 6.34 10.36 -23.50
CA ASP A 3 7.07 10.61 -22.24
C ASP A 3 6.25 10.25 -21.00
N GLN A 4 4.99 10.71 -20.95
CA GLN A 4 4.09 10.39 -19.84
C GLN A 4 3.80 8.89 -19.73
N LEU A 5 3.59 8.21 -20.85
CA LEU A 5 3.37 6.76 -20.85
C LEU A 5 4.58 6.01 -20.27
N ILE A 6 5.80 6.40 -20.66
CA ILE A 6 7.04 5.78 -20.15
C ILE A 6 7.15 5.99 -18.64
N LYS A 7 6.91 7.22 -18.15
CA LYS A 7 6.93 7.54 -16.71
C LYS A 7 5.88 6.76 -15.93
N THR A 8 4.66 6.65 -16.45
CA THR A 8 3.59 5.84 -15.86
C THR A 8 3.96 4.36 -15.78
N ILE A 9 4.51 3.79 -16.86
CA ILE A 9 4.95 2.38 -16.88
C ILE A 9 6.06 2.17 -15.86
N LEU A 10 7.05 3.07 -15.80
CA LEU A 10 8.16 2.99 -14.85
C LEU A 10 7.67 3.01 -13.40
N LEU A 11 6.79 3.96 -13.04
CA LEU A 11 6.22 4.04 -11.70
C LEU A 11 5.34 2.83 -11.37
N GLY A 12 4.59 2.31 -12.35
CA GLY A 12 3.84 1.07 -12.20
C GLY A 12 4.73 -0.15 -11.95
N ILE A 13 5.88 -0.24 -12.63
CA ILE A 13 6.89 -1.28 -12.38
C ILE A 13 7.46 -1.13 -10.96
N ILE A 14 7.83 0.08 -10.56
CA ILE A 14 8.36 0.35 -9.21
C ILE A 14 7.34 -0.07 -8.14
N GLN A 15 6.08 0.38 -8.24
CA GLN A 15 5.03 -0.05 -7.32
C GLN A 15 4.88 -1.57 -7.32
N GLY A 16 4.79 -2.17 -8.50
CA GLY A 16 4.60 -3.60 -8.67
C GLY A 16 5.73 -4.45 -8.08
N PHE A 17 6.95 -3.95 -7.98
CA PHE A 17 8.06 -4.64 -7.32
C PHE A 17 8.14 -4.33 -5.82
N THR A 18 7.98 -3.06 -5.44
CA THR A 18 8.24 -2.58 -4.08
C THR A 18 7.11 -2.88 -3.11
N GLU A 19 5.86 -3.02 -3.58
CA GLU A 19 4.70 -3.28 -2.72
C GLU A 19 4.80 -4.60 -1.95
N TRP A 20 5.46 -5.60 -2.53
CA TRP A 20 5.59 -6.94 -1.94
C TRP A 20 6.80 -7.09 -1.03
N LEU A 21 7.67 -6.09 -1.01
CA LEU A 21 8.92 -6.10 -0.27
C LEU A 21 8.79 -5.16 0.94
N PRO A 22 9.39 -5.49 2.09
CA PRO A 22 9.36 -4.63 3.28
C PRO A 22 10.34 -3.44 3.14
N ILE A 23 10.21 -2.68 2.05
CA ILE A 23 11.12 -1.59 1.65
C ILE A 23 10.36 -0.31 1.29
N SER A 24 9.10 -0.12 1.71
CA SER A 24 8.30 1.09 1.48
C SER A 24 8.12 1.48 0.00
N SER A 25 7.02 1.03 -0.61
CA SER A 25 6.65 1.38 -1.99
C SER A 25 6.37 2.87 -2.18
N THR A 26 5.64 3.50 -1.25
CA THR A 26 5.37 4.96 -1.26
C THR A 26 6.65 5.79 -1.25
N GLY A 27 7.65 5.38 -0.45
CA GLY A 27 8.94 6.09 -0.40
C GLY A 27 9.67 6.07 -1.74
N HIS A 28 9.69 4.91 -2.41
CA HIS A 28 10.30 4.77 -3.73
C HIS A 28 9.54 5.58 -4.80
N LEU A 29 8.20 5.55 -4.79
CA LEU A 29 7.39 6.34 -5.71
C LEU A 29 7.65 7.84 -5.56
N LYS A 30 7.58 8.39 -4.33
CA LYS A 30 7.84 9.81 -4.09
C LYS A 30 9.22 10.26 -4.52
N ILE A 31 10.25 9.45 -4.26
CA ILE A 31 11.62 9.75 -4.70
C ILE A 31 11.68 9.82 -6.23
N VAL A 32 11.13 8.82 -6.92
CA VAL A 32 11.21 8.76 -8.38
C VAL A 32 10.34 9.84 -9.03
N GLU A 33 9.14 10.11 -8.52
CA GLU A 33 8.29 11.21 -8.98
C GLU A 33 8.98 12.57 -8.84
N HIS A 34 9.66 12.82 -7.71
CA HIS A 34 10.42 14.05 -7.49
C HIS A 34 11.51 14.25 -8.54
N TYR A 35 12.30 13.21 -8.86
CA TYR A 35 13.36 13.29 -9.86
C TYR A 35 12.86 13.35 -11.30
N LEU A 36 11.72 12.71 -11.60
CA LEU A 36 11.11 12.71 -12.94
C LEU A 36 10.28 13.96 -13.24
N GLN A 37 10.02 14.80 -12.23
CA GLN A 37 9.14 15.98 -12.30
C GLN A 37 7.82 15.63 -13.02
N PHE A 38 7.22 14.50 -12.62
CA PHE A 38 6.19 13.83 -13.43
C PHE A 38 4.80 14.46 -13.26
N LEU A 39 4.35 14.64 -12.03
CA LEU A 39 3.02 15.15 -11.69
C LEU A 39 3.13 16.29 -10.69
N ALA A 40 2.14 17.19 -10.73
CA ALA A 40 1.93 18.12 -9.62
C ALA A 40 1.55 17.32 -8.35
N PRO A 41 1.89 17.81 -7.15
CA PRO A 41 1.61 17.10 -5.90
C PRO A 41 0.14 16.68 -5.74
N GLU A 42 -0.80 17.50 -6.23
CA GLU A 42 -2.24 17.22 -6.23
C GLU A 42 -2.64 15.99 -7.07
N ASP A 43 -1.99 15.74 -8.20
CA ASP A 43 -2.30 14.62 -9.10
C ASP A 43 -1.57 13.33 -8.67
N SER A 44 -0.44 13.46 -7.98
CA SER A 44 0.38 12.34 -7.49
C SER A 44 -0.39 11.42 -6.53
N LEU A 45 -1.21 11.96 -5.62
CA LEU A 45 -1.97 11.15 -4.66
C LEU A 45 -2.98 10.21 -5.34
N LEU A 46 -3.74 10.71 -6.31
CA LEU A 46 -4.71 9.89 -7.06
C LEU A 46 -3.99 8.86 -7.93
N PHE A 47 -2.85 9.21 -8.49
CA PHE A 47 -2.03 8.31 -9.27
C PHE A 47 -1.49 7.14 -8.42
N GLU A 48 -0.88 7.43 -7.26
CA GLU A 48 -0.39 6.43 -6.32
C GLU A 48 -1.51 5.51 -5.83
N PHE A 49 -2.68 6.06 -5.50
CA PHE A 49 -3.85 5.28 -5.14
C PHE A 49 -4.25 4.31 -6.26
N THR A 50 -4.24 4.78 -7.51
CA THR A 50 -4.55 3.93 -8.68
C THR A 50 -3.54 2.80 -8.84
N LEU A 51 -2.25 3.06 -8.60
CA LEU A 51 -1.23 2.01 -8.62
C LEU A 51 -1.44 0.96 -7.51
N HIS A 52 -1.86 1.38 -6.31
CA HIS A 52 -2.22 0.46 -5.22
C HIS A 52 -3.46 -0.37 -5.55
N ILE A 53 -4.44 0.17 -6.28
CA ILE A 53 -5.55 -0.63 -6.79
C ILE A 53 -5.04 -1.74 -7.73
N GLY A 54 -4.02 -1.44 -8.56
CA GLY A 54 -3.35 -2.44 -9.39
C GLY A 54 -2.77 -3.61 -8.58
N THR A 55 -2.01 -3.32 -7.51
CA THR A 55 -1.44 -4.36 -6.65
C THR A 55 -2.50 -5.09 -5.81
N LEU A 56 -3.54 -4.38 -5.36
CA LEU A 56 -4.69 -5.00 -4.68
C LEU A 56 -5.40 -6.02 -5.57
N ILE A 57 -5.60 -5.72 -6.86
CA ILE A 57 -6.19 -6.66 -7.81
C ILE A 57 -5.34 -7.95 -7.89
N VAL A 58 -4.01 -7.83 -7.88
CA VAL A 58 -3.12 -8.99 -7.85
C VAL A 58 -3.34 -9.83 -6.59
N VAL A 59 -3.44 -9.22 -5.40
CA VAL A 59 -3.76 -9.91 -4.14
C VAL A 59 -5.10 -10.64 -4.24
N LEU A 60 -6.15 -9.93 -4.65
CA LEU A 60 -7.51 -10.49 -4.74
C LEU A 60 -7.57 -11.65 -5.72
N PHE A 61 -6.84 -11.58 -6.83
CA PHE A 61 -6.78 -12.66 -7.81
C PHE A 61 -5.96 -13.85 -7.31
N PHE A 62 -4.79 -13.61 -6.72
CA PHE A 62 -3.89 -14.66 -6.25
C PHE A 62 -4.51 -15.45 -5.09
N PHE A 63 -5.03 -14.75 -4.08
CA PHE A 63 -5.64 -15.32 -2.87
C PHE A 63 -7.16 -15.53 -2.99
N ARG A 64 -7.69 -15.57 -4.22
CA ARG A 64 -9.15 -15.64 -4.46
C ARG A 64 -9.83 -16.82 -3.76
N GLU A 65 -9.17 -17.97 -3.67
CA GLU A 65 -9.74 -19.16 -3.03
C GLU A 65 -9.70 -19.05 -1.50
N ASP A 66 -8.60 -18.54 -0.92
CA ASP A 66 -8.52 -18.26 0.52
C ASP A 66 -9.56 -17.23 0.94
N ILE A 67 -9.71 -16.15 0.17
CA ILE A 67 -10.71 -15.11 0.40
C ILE A 67 -12.13 -15.70 0.33
N LYS A 68 -12.44 -16.52 -0.69
CA LYS A 68 -13.75 -17.22 -0.76
C LYS A 68 -13.99 -18.10 0.46
N ASN A 69 -12.98 -18.83 0.93
CA ASN A 69 -13.09 -19.70 2.08
C ASN A 69 -13.34 -18.92 3.38
N ILE A 70 -12.62 -17.82 3.59
CA ILE A 70 -12.82 -16.91 4.73
C ILE A 70 -14.21 -16.27 4.69
N LEU A 71 -14.65 -15.79 3.52
CA LEU A 71 -15.99 -15.21 3.35
C LEU A 71 -17.11 -16.23 3.55
N SER A 72 -16.90 -17.48 3.10
CA SER A 72 -17.83 -18.57 3.35
C SER A 72 -17.92 -18.89 4.85
N ALA A 73 -16.79 -18.98 5.55
CA ALA A 73 -16.77 -19.17 7.00
C ALA A 73 -17.50 -18.04 7.74
N LEU A 74 -17.32 -16.79 7.30
CA LEU A 74 -18.05 -15.63 7.83
C LEU A 74 -19.55 -15.74 7.60
N ALA A 75 -19.99 -16.10 6.38
CA ALA A 75 -21.41 -16.24 6.04
C ALA A 75 -22.10 -17.33 6.86
N HIS A 76 -21.39 -18.40 7.21
CA HIS A 76 -21.88 -19.49 8.06
C HIS A 76 -21.64 -19.25 9.57
N VAL A 77 -21.05 -18.12 9.95
CA VAL A 77 -20.70 -17.77 11.34
C VAL A 77 -19.82 -18.86 12.00
N ASP A 78 -18.99 -19.52 11.19
CA ASP A 78 -18.06 -20.54 11.65
C ASP A 78 -16.71 -19.91 11.98
N PHE A 79 -16.55 -19.51 13.24
CA PHE A 79 -15.29 -18.99 13.78
C PHE A 79 -14.37 -20.07 14.35
N LYS A 80 -14.72 -21.35 14.21
CA LYS A 80 -13.94 -22.48 14.77
C LYS A 80 -13.08 -23.17 13.72
N SER A 81 -13.47 -23.12 12.45
CA SER A 81 -12.61 -23.57 11.35
C SER A 81 -11.32 -22.75 11.23
N GLU A 82 -10.36 -23.30 10.50
CA GLU A 82 -9.07 -22.66 10.23
C GLU A 82 -9.26 -21.28 9.57
N ASN A 83 -10.08 -21.20 8.51
CA ASN A 83 -10.42 -19.95 7.84
C ASN A 83 -11.27 -19.02 8.72
N GLY A 84 -12.19 -19.57 9.51
CA GLY A 84 -13.02 -18.83 10.46
C GLY A 84 -12.24 -18.06 11.51
N LYS A 85 -11.17 -18.68 12.03
CA LYS A 85 -10.26 -18.06 13.00
C LYS A 85 -9.50 -16.86 12.43
N MET A 86 -9.34 -16.76 11.11
CA MET A 86 -8.69 -15.62 10.48
C MET A 86 -9.53 -14.34 10.57
N ILE A 87 -10.86 -14.44 10.58
CA ILE A 87 -11.77 -13.27 10.59
C ILE A 87 -11.48 -12.32 11.76
N PRO A 88 -11.50 -12.75 13.04
CA PRO A 88 -11.20 -11.85 14.15
C PRO A 88 -9.77 -11.31 14.09
N LEU A 89 -8.80 -12.08 13.58
CA LEU A 89 -7.42 -11.63 13.42
C LEU A 89 -7.30 -10.51 12.38
N ILE A 90 -8.00 -10.64 11.25
CA ILE A 90 -8.10 -9.60 10.22
C ILE A 90 -8.72 -8.34 10.82
N ILE A 91 -9.83 -8.47 11.57
CA ILE A 91 -10.49 -7.33 12.21
C ILE A 91 -9.54 -6.61 13.17
N VAL A 92 -8.85 -7.35 14.05
CA VAL A 92 -7.91 -6.78 15.02
C VAL A 92 -6.67 -6.19 14.34
N GLY A 93 -6.24 -6.73 13.20
CA GLY A 93 -5.15 -6.15 12.41
C GLY A 93 -5.56 -4.89 11.65
N THR A 94 -6.77 -4.86 11.07
CA THR A 94 -7.20 -3.79 10.17
C THR A 94 -7.83 -2.60 10.89
N ILE A 95 -8.69 -2.82 11.88
CA ILE A 95 -9.44 -1.71 12.53
C ILE A 95 -8.49 -0.71 13.22
N PRO A 96 -7.52 -1.13 14.06
CA PRO A 96 -6.60 -0.19 14.69
C PRO A 96 -5.75 0.56 13.67
N ALA A 97 -5.27 -0.11 12.63
CA ALA A 97 -4.51 0.51 11.55
C ALA A 97 -5.34 1.57 10.80
N ALA A 98 -6.61 1.26 10.48
CA ALA A 98 -7.51 2.22 9.84
C ALA A 98 -7.83 3.42 10.74
N ALA A 99 -8.06 3.19 12.03
CA ALA A 99 -8.31 4.26 13.00
C ALA A 99 -7.11 5.20 13.14
N ILE A 100 -5.90 4.65 13.28
CA ILE A 100 -4.65 5.42 13.30
C ILE A 100 -4.47 6.18 11.98
N GLY A 101 -4.73 5.52 10.85
CA GLY A 101 -4.66 6.13 9.52
C GLY A 101 -5.58 7.35 9.38
N ILE A 102 -6.83 7.27 9.82
CA ILE A 102 -7.78 8.39 9.79
C ILE A 102 -7.30 9.57 10.66
N ILE A 103 -6.76 9.28 11.84
CA ILE A 103 -6.23 10.31 12.75
C ILE A 103 -5.00 11.00 12.13
N LEU A 104 -4.11 10.21 11.54
CA LEU A 104 -2.83 10.70 11.00
C LEU A 104 -2.93 11.25 9.57
N GLN A 105 -4.02 10.99 8.84
CA GLN A 105 -4.20 11.41 7.45
C GLN A 105 -3.97 12.92 7.26
N LYS A 106 -4.37 13.75 8.25
CA LYS A 106 -4.16 15.21 8.22
C LYS A 106 -2.69 15.64 8.19
N TYR A 107 -1.79 14.80 8.70
CA TYR A 107 -0.35 15.04 8.72
C TYR A 107 0.37 14.36 7.55
N ALA A 108 -0.28 13.41 6.88
CA ALA A 108 0.31 12.65 5.79
C ALA A 108 0.71 13.55 4.62
N THR A 109 -0.19 14.44 4.17
CA THR A 109 0.04 15.27 2.97
C THR A 109 1.28 16.15 3.08
N SER A 110 1.50 16.81 4.23
CA SER A 110 2.68 17.67 4.45
C SER A 110 3.97 16.89 4.68
N THR A 111 3.86 15.63 5.15
CA THR A 111 5.01 14.76 5.40
C THR A 111 5.62 14.26 4.09
N PHE A 112 4.79 13.95 3.09
CA PHE A 112 5.25 13.41 1.80
C PHE A 112 5.75 14.46 0.81
N GLU A 113 5.54 15.76 1.06
CA GLU A 113 6.16 16.85 0.28
C GLU A 113 7.65 17.01 0.59
N ASN A 114 8.10 16.51 1.74
CA ASN A 114 9.49 16.63 2.20
C ASN A 114 10.22 15.29 2.08
N MET A 115 11.45 15.31 1.57
CA MET A 115 12.26 14.10 1.41
C MET A 115 12.82 13.59 2.75
N LEU A 116 12.96 14.47 3.74
CA LEU A 116 13.58 14.15 5.03
C LEU A 116 12.78 13.11 5.85
N PRO A 117 11.45 13.24 6.03
CA PRO A 117 10.66 12.19 6.69
C PRO A 117 10.76 10.83 6.01
N ILE A 118 10.81 10.80 4.68
CA ILE A 118 10.97 9.57 3.89
C ILE A 118 12.32 8.92 4.20
N ALA A 119 13.41 9.71 4.19
CA ALA A 119 14.74 9.21 4.52
C ALA A 119 14.85 8.68 5.96
N ILE A 120 14.27 9.39 6.93
CA ILE A 120 14.23 8.95 8.34
C ILE A 120 13.46 7.64 8.46
N ALA A 121 12.30 7.51 7.81
CA ALA A 121 11.52 6.29 7.81
C ALA A 121 12.31 5.11 7.22
N PHE A 122 13.02 5.30 6.11
CA PHE A 122 13.86 4.27 5.51
C PHE A 122 14.94 3.75 6.47
N ILE A 123 15.67 4.66 7.12
CA ILE A 123 16.73 4.27 8.08
C ILE A 123 16.12 3.56 9.29
N PHE A 124 15.05 4.11 9.85
CA PHE A 124 14.40 3.57 11.04
C PHE A 124 13.84 2.16 10.79
N PHE A 125 13.01 1.99 9.77
CA PHE A 125 12.41 0.69 9.46
C PHE A 125 13.43 -0.30 8.90
N GLY A 126 14.45 0.17 8.16
CA GLY A 126 15.58 -0.65 7.76
C GLY A 126 16.32 -1.21 8.98
N THR A 127 16.55 -0.39 10.01
CA THR A 127 17.20 -0.86 11.26
C THR A 127 16.33 -1.82 12.06
N ILE A 128 15.01 -1.67 12.04
CA ILE A 128 14.10 -2.61 12.72
C ILE A 128 14.10 -4.00 12.06
N LEU A 129 14.33 -4.05 10.74
CA LEU A 129 14.28 -5.29 9.98
C LEU A 129 15.53 -6.18 10.18
N TYR A 130 16.66 -5.61 10.62
CA TYR A 130 17.96 -6.29 10.80
C TYR A 130 18.39 -6.35 12.27
#